data_AF-A0A9D2QH12-F1
#
_entry.id   AF-A0A9D2QH12-F1
#
_cell.length_a   1.000
_cell.length_b   1.000
_cell.length_c   1.000
_cell.angle_alpha   90.00
_cell.angle_beta   90.00
_cell.angle_gamma   90.00
#
_symmetry.space_group_name_H-M   'P 1'
#
loop_
_entity.id
_entity.type
_entity.pdbx_description
1 polymer ?
#
loop_
_entity_poly.entity_id
_entity_poly.type
_entity_poly.pdbx_seq_one_letter_code
_entity_poly.pdbx_strand_id
1 'polypeptide(L)'
;MEKNIAVIDAEGNVYEATWPKRARGLVKSGRARFVNQNTICLARPPVYAEGKCMNASSEMLKSPDTSTPEQGQNGGQEILDTAYVVRKIDEILAGSAELRAAIAQMENLEDTPAEALSHMMEARETTNQQLIALLQSILESLKPDPALVRMEAVTKLLSDAGLEENHKFDLLNQTIQRLF
;
A
#
# COMPACT_ATOMS: atom_id res chain seq x y z
N MET A 1 40.37 -12.70 11.96
CA MET A 1 39.72 -11.49 11.41
C MET A 1 39.03 -10.77 12.55
N GLU A 2 39.39 -9.53 12.81
CA GLU A 2 38.86 -8.75 13.93
C GLU A 2 37.57 -8.00 13.54
N LYS A 3 36.74 -7.72 14.55
CA LYS A 3 35.50 -6.96 14.43
C LYS A 3 35.84 -5.46 14.35
N ASN A 4 36.14 -4.96 13.14
CA ASN A 4 36.66 -3.60 12.94
C ASN A 4 35.64 -2.61 12.36
N ILE A 5 34.37 -3.00 12.26
CA ILE A 5 33.29 -2.15 11.77
C ILE A 5 32.30 -1.86 12.91
N ALA A 6 32.17 -0.60 13.31
CA ALA A 6 31.16 -0.18 14.27
C ALA A 6 29.75 -0.23 13.65
N VAL A 7 28.76 -0.61 14.45
CA VAL A 7 27.36 -0.72 14.03
C VAL A 7 26.53 0.23 14.88
N ILE A 8 25.81 1.14 14.24
CA ILE A 8 24.92 2.11 14.87
C ILE A 8 23.50 2.00 14.29
N ASP A 9 22.51 2.63 14.91
CA ASP A 9 21.19 2.87 14.30
C ASP A 9 20.94 4.35 13.99
N ALA A 10 19.73 4.66 13.52
CA ALA A 10 19.28 6.02 13.25
C ALA A 10 19.01 6.84 14.53
N GLU A 11 18.81 6.19 15.68
CA GLU A 11 18.59 6.82 16.98
C GLU A 11 19.92 7.10 17.73
N GLY A 12 21.04 6.61 17.20
CA GLY A 12 22.37 6.78 17.77
C GLY A 12 22.82 5.69 18.75
N ASN A 13 22.08 4.59 18.88
CA ASN A 13 22.47 3.45 19.71
C ASN A 13 23.64 2.70 19.06
N VAL A 14 24.66 2.40 19.87
CA VAL A 14 25.86 1.68 19.43
C VAL A 14 25.71 0.19 19.75
N TYR A 15 25.89 -0.64 18.72
CA TYR A 15 25.88 -2.09 18.82
C TYR A 15 27.30 -2.67 18.80
N GLU A 16 27.40 -3.98 19.02
CA GLU A 16 28.67 -4.69 18.92
C GLU A 16 29.27 -4.58 17.51
N ALA A 17 30.57 -4.34 17.45
CA ALA A 17 31.30 -4.27 16.18
C ALA A 17 31.13 -5.57 15.37
N THR A 18 31.07 -5.45 14.06
CA THR A 18 30.88 -6.57 13.13
C THR A 18 32.08 -6.75 12.20
N TRP A 19 32.08 -7.85 11.45
CA TRP A 19 33.14 -8.16 10.51
C TRP A 19 32.95 -7.42 9.17
N PRO A 20 34.02 -6.96 8.50
CA PRO A 20 33.94 -6.23 7.23
C PRO A 20 33.19 -6.95 6.10
N LYS A 21 33.25 -8.30 6.05
CA LYS A 21 32.48 -9.10 5.08
C LYS A 21 30.98 -9.05 5.36
N ARG A 22 30.59 -9.15 6.64
CA ARG A 22 29.18 -9.09 7.07
C ARG A 22 28.62 -7.68 6.90
N ALA A 23 29.39 -6.65 7.22
CA ALA A 23 29.00 -5.25 6.98
C ALA A 23 28.67 -5.00 5.50
N ARG A 24 29.54 -5.43 4.58
CA ARG A 24 29.29 -5.34 3.14
C ARG A 24 28.05 -6.14 2.70
N GLY A 25 27.82 -7.32 3.28
CA GLY A 25 26.61 -8.10 3.02
C GLY A 25 25.33 -7.41 3.50
N LEU A 26 25.36 -6.77 4.67
CA LEU A 26 24.24 -6.00 5.20
C LEU A 26 23.93 -4.77 4.35
N VAL A 27 24.96 -4.09 3.84
CA VAL A 27 24.78 -2.95 2.93
C VAL A 27 24.26 -3.39 1.56
N LYS A 28 24.82 -4.47 0.99
CA LYS A 28 24.36 -5.02 -0.29
C LYS A 28 22.91 -5.51 -0.25
N SER A 29 22.45 -5.99 0.91
CA SER A 29 21.05 -6.41 1.13
C SER A 29 20.11 -5.26 1.51
N GLY A 30 20.59 -4.01 1.56
CA GLY A 30 19.77 -2.84 1.93
C GLY A 30 19.40 -2.76 3.41
N ARG A 31 19.94 -3.63 4.26
CA ARG A 31 19.63 -3.69 5.70
C ARG A 31 20.43 -2.69 6.52
N ALA A 32 21.50 -2.12 5.95
CA ALA A 32 22.35 -1.12 6.55
C ALA A 32 22.90 -0.14 5.50
N ARG A 33 23.41 1.01 5.93
CA ARG A 33 24.11 2.02 5.11
C ARG A 33 25.48 2.31 5.69
N PHE A 34 26.49 2.54 4.86
CA PHE A 34 27.77 3.05 5.34
C PHE A 34 27.61 4.51 5.75
N VAL A 35 27.94 4.81 7.00
CA VAL A 35 28.04 6.20 7.49
C VAL A 35 29.47 6.69 7.33
N ASN A 36 30.44 5.83 7.63
CA ASN A 36 31.87 6.07 7.45
C ASN A 36 32.55 4.79 6.93
N GLN A 37 33.84 4.88 6.59
CA GLN A 37 34.64 3.74 6.09
C GLN A 37 34.66 2.53 7.04
N ASN A 38 34.53 2.77 8.35
CA ASN A 38 34.51 1.74 9.40
C ASN A 38 33.21 1.75 10.24
N THR A 39 32.13 2.34 9.73
CA THR A 39 30.87 2.46 10.48
C THR A 39 29.66 2.25 9.58
N ILE A 40 28.77 1.33 9.98
CA ILE A 40 27.49 1.11 9.31
C ILE A 40 26.33 1.49 10.23
N CYS A 41 25.25 2.03 9.64
CA CYS A 41 23.99 2.29 10.30
C CYS A 41 22.93 1.28 9.86
N LEU A 42 22.26 0.61 10.79
CA LEU A 42 21.13 -0.28 10.50
C LEU A 42 19.91 0.53 10.08
N ALA A 43 19.25 0.10 8.99
CA ALA A 43 18.05 0.76 8.48
C ALA A 43 16.80 0.41 9.32
N ARG A 44 16.75 -0.82 9.81
CA ARG A 44 15.75 -1.29 10.77
C ARG A 44 16.46 -1.83 12.00
N PRO A 45 16.52 -1.05 13.09
CA PRO A 45 17.14 -1.50 14.32
C PRO A 45 16.41 -2.75 14.84
N PRO A 46 17.13 -3.75 15.35
CA PRO A 46 16.48 -4.89 16.00
C PRO A 46 15.69 -4.40 17.21
N VAL A 47 14.41 -4.78 17.27
CA VAL A 47 13.47 -4.40 18.36
C VAL A 47 13.97 -4.87 19.74
N TYR A 48 14.83 -5.89 19.76
CA TYR A 48 15.44 -6.41 20.97
C TYR A 48 16.96 -6.50 20.78
N ALA A 49 17.72 -5.81 21.63
CA ALA A 49 19.12 -6.15 21.85
C ALA A 49 19.19 -7.51 22.57
N GLU A 50 20.16 -8.35 22.22
CA GLU A 50 20.27 -9.76 22.67
C GLU A 50 20.53 -9.95 24.19
N GLY A 51 20.20 -8.97 25.03
CA GLY A 51 20.30 -9.02 26.49
C GLY A 51 18.97 -8.97 27.26
N LYS A 52 17.81 -8.94 26.58
CA LYS A 52 16.50 -8.77 27.26
C LYS A 52 15.51 -9.94 27.11
N CYS A 53 15.84 -10.98 26.36
CA CYS A 53 14.89 -12.04 26.02
C CYS A 53 15.21 -13.39 26.68
N MET A 54 14.99 -13.46 27.99
CA MET A 54 14.56 -14.70 28.64
C MET A 54 13.44 -14.29 29.61
N ASN A 55 12.20 -14.36 29.15
CA ASN A 55 10.93 -14.47 29.90
C ASN A 55 9.78 -13.91 29.07
N ALA A 56 9.31 -14.66 28.08
CA ALA A 56 7.90 -14.63 27.66
C ALA A 56 7.67 -15.82 26.73
N SER A 57 6.96 -16.80 27.26
CA SER A 57 6.48 -17.98 26.55
C SER A 57 5.51 -17.60 25.44
N SER A 58 5.62 -18.33 24.32
CA SER A 58 4.52 -18.68 23.41
C SER A 58 3.65 -17.54 22.88
N GLU A 59 3.92 -17.10 21.65
CA GLU A 59 2.89 -17.11 20.60
C GLU A 59 3.54 -16.99 19.21
N MET A 60 3.19 -17.95 18.35
CA MET A 60 3.72 -18.16 17.01
C MET A 60 2.77 -17.54 15.96
N LEU A 61 3.39 -16.85 14.99
CA LEU A 61 2.95 -16.58 13.62
C LEU A 61 1.65 -15.78 13.35
N LYS A 62 1.84 -14.62 12.70
CA LYS A 62 1.57 -14.48 11.25
C LYS A 62 2.15 -13.17 10.66
N SER A 63 2.88 -13.33 9.55
CA SER A 63 3.17 -12.36 8.48
C SER A 63 3.06 -13.16 7.15
N PRO A 64 2.89 -12.59 5.93
CA PRO A 64 3.59 -11.38 5.45
C PRO A 64 2.84 -10.41 4.48
N ASP A 65 3.40 -9.18 4.40
CA ASP A 65 3.63 -8.22 3.28
C ASP A 65 2.50 -7.92 2.24
N THR A 66 2.35 -6.74 1.59
CA THR A 66 3.27 -5.64 1.22
C THR A 66 2.46 -4.42 0.73
N SER A 67 2.83 -3.19 1.11
CA SER A 67 3.11 -2.03 0.24
C SER A 67 3.09 -0.70 1.02
N THR A 68 4.29 -0.14 1.17
CA THR A 68 4.64 1.21 1.62
C THR A 68 4.22 2.26 0.56
N PRO A 69 4.07 3.57 0.89
CA PRO A 69 5.25 4.41 1.16
C PRO A 69 5.17 5.31 2.40
N GLU A 70 6.31 5.32 3.09
CA GLU A 70 6.98 6.38 3.85
C GLU A 70 6.25 7.71 4.08
N GLN A 71 5.97 7.99 5.37
CA GLN A 71 6.34 9.23 6.04
C GLN A 71 6.50 8.95 7.55
N GLY A 72 7.75 9.07 8.03
CA GLY A 72 8.11 8.89 9.44
C GLY A 72 7.66 10.07 10.30
N GLN A 73 6.52 9.85 10.97
CA GLN A 73 6.13 10.22 12.33
C GLN A 73 6.80 11.43 13.02
N ASN A 74 5.95 12.34 13.51
CA ASN A 74 6.03 12.73 14.91
C ASN A 74 4.67 12.44 15.58
N GLY A 75 4.60 11.32 16.29
CA GLY A 75 3.42 10.84 17.02
C GLY A 75 3.25 11.50 18.39
N GLY A 76 3.45 12.81 18.48
CA GLY A 76 2.89 13.61 19.58
C GLY A 76 1.49 14.03 19.15
N GLN A 77 0.48 13.88 20.01
CA GLN A 77 -0.81 14.54 19.80
C GLN A 77 -0.59 16.07 19.86
N GLU A 78 -0.13 16.65 18.74
CA GLU A 78 -0.08 18.10 18.56
C GLU A 78 -1.53 18.57 18.48
N ILE A 79 -1.92 19.37 19.46
CA ILE A 79 -3.19 20.08 19.49
C ILE A 79 -3.34 20.78 18.13
N LEU A 80 -4.35 20.39 17.36
CA LEU A 80 -4.65 20.94 16.04
C LEU A 80 -5.10 22.40 16.19
N ASP A 81 -4.13 23.29 16.31
CA ASP A 81 -4.33 24.73 16.40
C ASP A 81 -4.16 25.38 15.03
N THR A 82 -4.91 26.45 14.78
CA THR A 82 -4.80 27.29 13.57
C THR A 82 -3.36 27.75 13.29
N ALA A 83 -2.58 28.06 14.32
CA ALA A 83 -1.17 28.42 14.17
C ALA A 83 -0.32 27.26 13.63
N TYR A 84 -0.64 26.02 14.02
CA TYR A 84 0.01 24.83 13.52
C TYR A 84 -0.28 24.61 12.04
N VAL A 85 -1.53 24.82 11.61
CA VAL A 85 -1.93 24.68 10.20
C VAL A 85 -1.18 25.68 9.32
N VAL A 86 -1.09 26.95 9.74
CA VAL A 86 -0.36 27.98 8.97
C VAL A 86 1.12 27.64 8.86
N ARG A 87 1.75 27.22 9.96
CA ARG A 87 3.15 26.78 9.97
C ARG A 87 3.39 25.60 9.01
N LYS A 88 2.48 24.64 8.99
CA LYS A 88 2.55 23.50 8.06
C LYS A 88 2.36 23.92 6.60
N ILE A 89 1.50 24.90 6.33
CA ILE A 89 1.37 25.47 4.98
C ILE A 89 2.69 26.10 4.53
N ASP A 90 3.35 26.88 5.39
CA ASP A 90 4.64 27.50 5.07
C ASP A 90 5.74 26.45 4.83
N GLU A 91 5.79 25.40 5.65
CA GLU A 91 6.71 24.26 5.45
C GLU A 91 6.47 23.55 4.10
N ILE A 92 5.20 23.33 3.73
CA ILE A 92 4.84 22.72 2.44
C ILE A 92 5.23 23.62 1.28
N LEU A 93 5.00 24.93 1.40
CA LEU A 93 5.36 25.90 0.37
C LEU A 93 6.88 25.95 0.17
N ALA A 94 7.66 25.97 1.25
CA ALA A 94 9.11 25.93 1.19
C ALA A 94 9.63 24.62 0.56
N GLY A 95 9.14 23.47 1.01
CA GLY A 95 9.53 22.16 0.44
C GLY A 95 9.13 22.02 -1.04
N SER A 96 8.01 22.63 -1.45
CA SER A 96 7.60 22.63 -2.87
C SER A 96 8.58 23.38 -3.77
N ALA A 97 9.29 24.39 -3.26
CA ALA A 97 10.28 25.14 -4.03
C ALA A 97 11.55 24.31 -4.25
N GLU A 98 12.00 23.58 -3.22
CA GLU A 98 13.13 22.65 -3.32
C GLU A 98 12.85 21.52 -4.32
N LEU A 99 11.64 20.95 -4.28
CA LEU A 99 11.20 19.93 -5.24
C LEU A 99 11.20 20.47 -6.67
N ARG A 100 10.69 21.69 -6.90
CA ARG A 100 10.72 22.31 -8.23
C ARG A 100 12.16 22.57 -8.70
N ALA A 101 13.04 23.00 -7.81
CA ALA A 101 14.45 23.21 -8.13
C ALA A 101 15.17 21.89 -8.45
N ALA A 102 14.88 20.81 -7.72
CA ALA A 102 15.41 19.48 -8.01
C ALA A 102 14.92 18.95 -9.36
N ILE A 103 13.64 19.14 -9.69
CA ILE A 103 13.08 18.78 -11.01
C ILE A 103 13.77 19.57 -12.14
N ALA A 104 13.98 20.87 -11.97
CA ALA A 104 14.70 21.70 -12.94
C ALA A 104 16.18 21.29 -13.10
N GLN A 105 16.81 20.77 -12.04
CA GLN A 105 18.17 20.21 -12.12
C GLN A 105 18.19 18.85 -12.82
N MET A 106 17.14 18.04 -12.66
CA MET A 106 16.98 16.77 -13.37
C MET A 106 16.70 16.96 -14.86
N GLU A 107 16.06 18.07 -15.25
CA GLU A 107 15.80 18.43 -16.65
C GLU A 107 17.08 18.67 -17.46
N ASN A 108 18.20 19.00 -16.80
CA ASN A 108 19.51 19.24 -17.43
C ASN A 108 20.42 17.99 -17.51
N LEU A 109 19.96 16.82 -17.07
CA LEU A 109 20.70 15.56 -17.15
C LEU A 109 20.14 14.75 -18.34
N GLU A 110 20.68 14.99 -19.53
CA GLU A 110 20.12 14.53 -20.82
C GLU A 110 19.98 13.00 -21.01
N ASP A 111 20.64 12.14 -20.22
CA ASP A 111 20.80 10.72 -20.61
C ASP A 111 20.24 9.63 -19.67
N THR A 112 19.54 9.95 -18.57
CA THR A 112 18.99 8.88 -17.68
C THR A 112 17.59 9.07 -17.05
N PRO A 113 16.92 10.24 -17.05
CA PRO A 113 15.62 10.35 -16.39
C PRO A 113 14.44 9.91 -17.26
N ALA A 114 14.50 10.04 -18.60
CA ALA A 114 13.34 9.84 -19.46
C ALA A 114 12.87 8.37 -19.52
N GLU A 115 13.79 7.41 -19.67
CA GLU A 115 13.43 5.98 -19.73
C GLU A 115 12.94 5.45 -18.38
N ALA A 116 13.58 5.82 -17.28
CA ALA A 116 13.15 5.43 -15.94
C ALA A 116 11.78 6.02 -15.59
N LEU A 117 11.53 7.27 -15.97
CA LEU A 117 10.21 7.91 -15.83
C LEU A 117 9.17 7.22 -16.72
N SER A 118 9.52 6.87 -17.96
CA SER A 118 8.64 6.14 -18.88
C SER A 118 8.23 4.79 -18.31
N HIS A 119 9.18 4.00 -17.82
CA HIS A 119 8.88 2.71 -17.18
C HIS A 119 8.04 2.84 -15.91
N MET A 120 8.28 3.87 -15.10
CA MET A 120 7.44 4.13 -13.92
C MET A 120 6.00 4.48 -14.33
N MET A 121 5.84 5.30 -15.37
CA MET A 121 4.52 5.65 -15.91
C MET A 121 3.81 4.44 -16.51
N GLU A 122 4.52 3.62 -17.29
CA GLU A 122 4.02 2.35 -17.83
C GLU A 122 3.57 1.39 -16.73
N ALA A 123 4.37 1.22 -15.67
CA ALA A 123 4.03 0.35 -14.55
C ALA A 123 2.78 0.85 -13.78
N ARG A 124 2.65 2.16 -13.60
CA ARG A 124 1.46 2.78 -13.01
C ARG A 124 0.23 2.60 -13.89
N GLU A 125 0.35 2.87 -15.18
CA GLU A 125 -0.74 2.72 -16.14
C GLU A 125 -1.18 1.25 -16.25
N THR A 126 -0.24 0.31 -16.24
CA THR A 126 -0.53 -1.12 -16.21
C THR A 126 -1.32 -1.51 -14.96
N THR A 127 -0.91 -1.01 -13.79
CA THR A 127 -1.63 -1.25 -12.52
C THR A 127 -3.05 -0.69 -12.58
N ASN A 128 -3.21 0.52 -13.13
CA ASN A 128 -4.52 1.15 -13.31
C ASN A 128 -5.42 0.34 -14.24
N GLN A 129 -4.88 -0.16 -15.36
CA GLN A 129 -5.63 -1.01 -16.29
C GLN A 129 -6.05 -2.34 -15.65
N GLN A 130 -5.18 -2.96 -14.85
CA GLN A 130 -5.51 -4.16 -14.10
C GLN A 130 -6.62 -3.91 -13.07
N LEU A 131 -6.59 -2.76 -12.38
CA LEU A 131 -7.65 -2.36 -11.46
C LEU A 131 -8.98 -2.15 -12.20
N ILE A 132 -8.97 -1.46 -13.34
CA ILE A 132 -10.17 -1.25 -14.17
C ILE A 132 -10.74 -2.60 -14.62
N ALA A 133 -9.89 -3.53 -15.07
CA ALA A 133 -10.32 -4.86 -15.49
C ALA A 133 -10.94 -5.66 -14.32
N LEU A 134 -10.36 -5.56 -13.13
CA LEU A 134 -10.92 -6.18 -11.92
C LEU A 134 -12.31 -5.60 -11.59
N LEU A 135 -12.45 -4.27 -11.62
CA LEU A 135 -13.73 -3.59 -11.36
C LEU A 135 -14.80 -3.98 -12.38
N GLN A 136 -14.44 -4.08 -13.66
CA GLN A 136 -15.34 -4.55 -14.71
C GLN A 136 -15.78 -6.01 -14.48
N SER A 137 -14.84 -6.88 -14.08
CA SER A 137 -15.13 -8.28 -13.74
C SER A 137 -16.10 -8.39 -12.56
N ILE A 138 -15.88 -7.62 -11.50
CA ILE A 138 -16.78 -7.56 -10.35
C ILE A 138 -18.17 -7.08 -10.79
N LEU A 139 -18.24 -6.03 -11.61
CA LEU A 139 -19.51 -5.53 -12.11
C LEU A 139 -20.25 -6.56 -12.95
N GLU A 140 -19.55 -7.32 -13.81
CA GLU A 140 -20.16 -8.40 -14.58
C GLU A 140 -20.69 -9.52 -13.67
N SER A 141 -19.93 -9.89 -12.64
CA SER A 141 -20.35 -10.92 -11.67
C SER A 141 -21.57 -10.51 -10.84
N LEU A 142 -21.80 -9.20 -10.69
CA LEU A 142 -22.92 -8.64 -9.94
C LEU A 142 -24.14 -8.36 -10.81
N LYS A 143 -24.03 -8.45 -12.15
CA LYS A 143 -25.19 -8.26 -13.02
C LYS A 143 -26.22 -9.36 -12.72
N PRO A 144 -27.43 -8.99 -12.30
CA PRO A 144 -28.47 -9.97 -12.03
C PRO A 144 -28.82 -10.72 -13.31
N ASP A 145 -29.12 -12.02 -13.19
CA ASP A 145 -29.56 -12.82 -14.32
C ASP A 145 -30.77 -12.13 -14.99
N PRO A 146 -30.71 -11.83 -16.30
CA PRO A 146 -31.83 -11.21 -17.02
C PRO A 146 -33.13 -12.01 -16.93
N ALA A 147 -33.09 -13.33 -16.69
CA ALA A 147 -34.28 -14.12 -16.38
C ALA A 147 -34.89 -13.74 -15.02
N LEU A 148 -34.06 -13.52 -14.00
CA LEU A 148 -34.50 -13.14 -12.66
C LEU A 148 -35.11 -11.72 -12.64
N VAL A 149 -34.50 -10.77 -13.35
CA VAL A 149 -35.03 -9.40 -13.48
C VAL A 149 -36.40 -9.39 -14.18
N ARG A 150 -36.56 -10.21 -15.23
CA ARG A 150 -37.84 -10.38 -15.92
C ARG A 150 -38.88 -11.04 -15.02
N MET A 151 -38.48 -12.04 -14.23
CA MET A 151 -39.36 -12.69 -13.25
C MET A 151 -39.88 -11.70 -12.21
N GLU A 152 -38.99 -10.86 -11.67
CA GLU A 152 -39.35 -9.85 -10.68
C GLU A 152 -40.31 -8.80 -11.26
N ALA A 153 -40.08 -8.36 -12.51
CA ALA A 153 -40.97 -7.45 -13.21
C ALA A 153 -42.37 -8.05 -13.43
N VAL A 154 -42.46 -9.31 -13.86
CA VAL A 154 -43.74 -10.02 -14.03
C VAL A 154 -44.45 -10.20 -12.70
N THR A 155 -43.72 -10.57 -11.64
CA THR A 155 -44.28 -10.73 -10.29
C THR A 155 -44.85 -9.40 -9.76
N LYS A 156 -44.18 -8.28 -10.02
CA LYS A 156 -44.66 -6.94 -9.66
C LYS A 156 -45.93 -6.56 -10.43
N LEU A 157 -45.97 -6.80 -11.74
CA LEU A 157 -47.15 -6.54 -12.57
C LEU A 157 -48.36 -7.39 -12.13
N LEU A 158 -48.13 -8.64 -11.74
CA LEU A 158 -49.18 -9.53 -11.25
C LEU A 158 -49.66 -9.18 -9.84
N SER A 159 -48.82 -8.61 -8.99
CA SER A 159 -49.25 -8.14 -7.67
C SER A 159 -50.10 -6.87 -7.77
N ASP A 160 -49.77 -5.96 -8.68
CA ASP A 160 -50.56 -4.77 -8.98
C ASP A 160 -51.88 -5.09 -9.72
N ALA A 161 -51.89 -6.18 -10.49
CA ALA A 161 -53.10 -6.65 -11.17
C ALA A 161 -54.02 -7.35 -10.15
N GLY A 162 -55.26 -6.86 -10.01
CA GLY A 162 -56.28 -7.40 -9.09
C GLY A 162 -56.85 -8.77 -9.46
N LEU A 163 -56.03 -9.71 -9.94
CA LEU A 163 -56.41 -11.09 -10.23
C LEU A 163 -56.47 -11.95 -8.95
N GLU A 164 -57.17 -13.09 -9.04
CA GLU A 164 -57.17 -14.13 -8.02
C GLU A 164 -55.79 -14.82 -7.92
N GLU A 165 -55.41 -15.24 -6.71
CA GLU A 165 -54.09 -15.81 -6.41
C GLU A 165 -53.76 -17.06 -7.24
N ASN A 166 -54.74 -17.93 -7.50
CA ASN A 166 -54.55 -19.15 -8.30
C ASN A 166 -54.16 -18.83 -9.75
N HIS A 167 -54.83 -17.85 -10.36
CA HIS A 167 -54.53 -17.40 -11.71
C HIS A 167 -53.17 -16.71 -11.80
N LYS A 168 -52.75 -15.99 -10.75
CA LYS A 168 -51.40 -15.41 -10.66
C LYS A 168 -50.33 -16.49 -10.59
N PHE A 169 -50.57 -17.55 -9.80
CA PHE A 169 -49.64 -18.66 -9.63
C PHE A 169 -49.45 -19.47 -10.93
N ASP A 170 -50.53 -19.72 -11.68
CA ASP A 170 -50.47 -20.39 -12.97
C ASP A 170 -49.68 -19.58 -14.01
N LEU A 171 -49.90 -18.26 -14.06
CA LEU A 171 -49.16 -17.38 -14.98
C LEU A 171 -47.67 -17.29 -14.62
N LEU A 172 -47.35 -17.28 -13.32
CA LEU A 172 -45.97 -17.35 -12.82
C LEU A 172 -45.29 -18.66 -13.24
N ASN A 173 -45.94 -19.80 -13.03
CA ASN A 173 -45.40 -21.10 -13.44
C ASN A 173 -45.19 -21.21 -14.95
N GLN A 174 -46.12 -20.69 -15.75
CA GLN A 174 -45.97 -20.65 -17.20
C GLN A 174 -44.81 -19.74 -17.63
N THR A 175 -44.57 -18.64 -16.90
CA THR A 175 -43.46 -17.72 -17.15
C THR A 175 -42.12 -18.35 -16.77
N ILE A 176 -42.06 -19.09 -15.66
CA ILE A 176 -40.88 -19.88 -15.24
C ILE A 176 -40.50 -20.89 -16.32
N GLN A 177 -41.45 -21.68 -16.83
CA GLN A 177 -41.20 -22.68 -17.88
C GLN A 177 -40.75 -22.09 -19.23
N ARG A 178 -40.91 -20.79 -19.45
CA ARG A 178 -40.45 -20.11 -20.68
C ARG A 178 -39.10 -19.43 -20.51
N LEU A 179 -38.71 -19.11 -19.28
CA LEU A 179 -37.47 -18.38 -18.97
C LEU A 179 -36.31 -19.31 -18.58
N PHE A 180 -36.61 -20.50 -18.07
CA PHE A 180 -35.67 -21.55 -17.68
C PHE A 180 -36.01 -22.87 -18.37
#